data_AF-A0AAQ2Q303-F1
#
_entry.id   AF-A0AAQ2Q303-F1
#
_cell.length_a   1.000
_cell.length_b   1.000
_cell.length_c   1.000
_cell.angle_alpha   90.00
_cell.angle_beta   90.00
_cell.angle_gamma   90.00
#
_symmetry.space_group_name_H-M   'P 1'
#
loop_
_entity.id
_entity.type
_entity.pdbx_description
1 polymer ?
#
loop_
_entity_poly.entity_id
_entity_poly.type
_entity_poly.pdbx_seq_one_letter_code
_entity_poly.pdbx_strand_id
1 'polypeptide(L)'
;MFIYNQELDEPYSTRWFAKLEKRQGKKRTVYIETWEKYVNKGFITFDCGNPKASVQLDLYGWGEFGDDSQLEKTTVHSKDFKAWQMGDFEPLAGESPPYELYQKLRTKYCKS
;
A
#
# COMPACT_ATOMS: atom_id res chain seq x y z
N MET A 1 -4.88 -5.95 11.25
CA MET A 1 -4.56 -5.07 12.41
C MET A 1 -4.48 -3.63 11.92
N PHE A 2 -5.02 -2.67 12.67
CA PHE A 2 -4.93 -1.25 12.34
C PHE A 2 -3.47 -0.80 12.14
N ILE A 3 -3.23 0.05 11.15
CA ILE A 3 -1.91 0.59 10.81
C ILE A 3 -1.88 2.11 10.88
N TYR A 4 -2.85 2.76 10.24
CA TYR A 4 -2.76 4.18 9.92
C TYR A 4 -4.16 4.74 9.64
N ASN A 5 -4.40 5.97 10.11
CA ASN A 5 -5.56 6.76 9.73
C ASN A 5 -5.09 7.83 8.74
N GLN A 6 -5.55 7.74 7.49
CA GLN A 6 -5.27 8.72 6.45
C GLN A 6 -6.32 9.81 6.51
N GLU A 7 -5.89 11.04 6.80
CA GLU A 7 -6.74 12.22 6.61
C GLU A 7 -6.95 12.43 5.10
N LEU A 8 -8.21 12.65 4.72
CA LEU A 8 -8.62 13.05 3.37
C LEU A 8 -9.10 14.52 3.45
N ASP A 9 -9.78 15.01 2.40
CA ASP A 9 -10.41 16.32 2.46
C ASP A 9 -11.43 16.37 3.60
N GLU A 10 -11.31 17.36 4.50
CA GLU A 10 -12.18 17.48 5.68
C GLU A 10 -13.67 17.44 5.27
N PRO A 11 -14.53 16.67 5.97
CA PRO A 11 -14.30 15.95 7.23
C PRO A 11 -13.90 14.46 7.06
N TYR A 12 -13.47 14.04 5.88
CA TYR A 12 -13.31 12.62 5.55
C TYR A 12 -11.94 12.07 5.99
N SER A 13 -11.91 10.80 6.40
CA SER A 13 -10.68 10.08 6.68
C SER A 13 -10.89 8.58 6.46
N THR A 14 -9.83 7.88 6.09
CA THR A 14 -9.87 6.42 5.89
C THR A 14 -8.92 5.69 6.82
N ARG A 15 -9.32 4.50 7.27
CA ARG A 15 -8.51 3.65 8.15
C ARG A 15 -7.92 2.49 7.38
N TRP A 16 -6.61 2.38 7.42
CA TRP A 16 -5.87 1.29 6.84
C TRP A 16 -5.58 0.18 7.85
N PHE A 17 -5.89 -1.04 7.45
CA PHE A 17 -5.56 -2.26 8.14
C PHE A 17 -4.54 -3.03 7.33
N ALA A 18 -3.69 -3.78 8.01
CA ALA A 18 -2.76 -4.67 7.33
C ALA A 18 -2.50 -5.96 8.11
N LYS A 19 -2.06 -6.97 7.36
CA LYS A 19 -1.57 -8.24 7.86
C LYS A 19 -0.38 -8.67 7.01
N LEU A 20 0.70 -9.06 7.67
CA LEU A 20 1.84 -9.65 6.97
C LEU A 20 1.42 -11.01 6.41
N GLU A 21 1.51 -11.17 5.10
CA GLU A 21 1.10 -12.39 4.40
C GLU A 21 2.30 -13.30 4.14
N LYS A 22 3.43 -12.73 3.72
CA LYS A 22 4.60 -13.51 3.33
C LYS A 22 5.93 -12.87 3.76
N ARG A 23 6.87 -13.71 4.19
CA ARG A 23 8.29 -13.36 4.40
C ARG A 23 9.15 -14.22 3.50
N GLN A 24 10.00 -13.58 2.68
CA GLN A 24 10.99 -14.27 1.85
C GLN A 24 12.32 -13.55 1.95
N GLY A 25 13.23 -14.05 2.79
CA GLY A 25 14.46 -13.34 3.13
C GLY A 25 14.15 -11.93 3.66
N LYS A 26 14.63 -10.89 2.97
CA LYS A 26 14.37 -9.48 3.31
C LYS A 26 13.09 -8.92 2.68
N LYS A 27 12.45 -9.64 1.76
CA LYS A 27 11.18 -9.22 1.17
C LYS A 27 10.02 -9.49 2.11
N ARG A 28 9.04 -8.58 2.12
CA ARG A 28 7.77 -8.67 2.83
C ARG A 28 6.65 -8.44 1.82
N THR A 29 5.64 -9.30 1.85
CA THR A 29 4.36 -9.07 1.17
C THR A 29 3.31 -8.90 2.24
N VAL A 30 2.62 -7.78 2.21
CA VAL A 30 1.69 -7.35 3.26
C VAL A 30 0.35 -7.07 2.62
N TYR A 31 -0.68 -7.79 3.10
CA TYR A 31 -2.06 -7.49 2.78
C TYR A 31 -2.46 -6.15 3.42
N ILE A 32 -3.19 -5.33 2.68
CA ILE A 32 -3.78 -4.07 3.13
C ILE A 32 -5.26 -4.00 2.75
N GLU A 33 -6.04 -3.28 3.55
CA GLU A 33 -7.44 -2.97 3.27
C GLU A 33 -7.87 -1.67 3.97
N THR A 34 -8.82 -0.94 3.39
CA THR A 34 -9.55 0.14 4.08
C THR A 34 -10.81 -0.39 4.76
N TRP A 35 -11.20 0.19 5.90
CA TRP A 35 -12.50 -0.04 6.52
C TRP A 35 -13.49 0.99 5.98
N GLU A 36 -13.93 0.80 4.74
CA GLU A 36 -14.95 1.67 4.12
C GLU A 36 -15.92 0.89 3.26
N LYS A 37 -17.04 1.51 2.88
CA LYS A 37 -18.00 0.92 1.95
C LYS A 37 -17.37 0.70 0.56
N TYR A 38 -16.36 1.49 0.22
CA TYR A 38 -15.53 1.39 -0.99
C TYR A 38 -14.13 0.92 -0.57
N VAL A 39 -13.96 -0.40 -0.47
CA VAL A 39 -12.74 -1.01 0.10
C VAL A 39 -11.63 -1.03 -0.94
N ASN A 40 -10.60 -0.20 -0.76
CA ASN A 40 -9.31 -0.42 -1.39
C ASN A 40 -8.59 -1.53 -0.64
N LYS A 41 -8.12 -2.55 -1.36
CA LYS A 41 -7.47 -3.72 -0.77
C LYS A 41 -6.46 -4.32 -1.73
N GLY A 42 -5.53 -5.09 -1.20
CA GLY A 42 -4.51 -5.71 -2.02
C GLY A 42 -3.24 -6.04 -1.25
N PHE A 43 -2.15 -6.13 -1.98
CA PHE A 43 -0.84 -6.44 -1.43
C PHE A 43 0.17 -5.35 -1.75
N ILE A 44 0.97 -4.98 -0.76
CA ILE A 44 2.20 -4.21 -0.95
C ILE A 44 3.39 -5.13 -0.68
N THR A 45 4.27 -5.26 -1.66
CA THR A 45 5.52 -6.01 -1.56
C THR A 45 6.72 -5.07 -1.57
N PHE A 46 7.58 -5.18 -0.56
CA PHE A 46 8.78 -4.34 -0.40
C PHE A 46 9.96 -5.09 0.22
N ASP A 47 11.16 -4.53 0.05
CA ASP A 47 12.42 -5.09 0.59
C ASP A 47 12.90 -4.33 1.83
N CYS A 48 13.02 -5.04 2.96
CA CYS A 48 13.50 -4.48 4.23
C CYS A 48 15.01 -4.20 4.27
N GLY A 49 15.81 -4.86 3.43
CA GLY A 49 17.26 -4.68 3.32
C GLY A 49 17.69 -3.57 2.40
N ASN A 50 16.84 -3.16 1.46
CA ASN A 50 17.12 -2.07 0.54
C ASN A 50 15.96 -1.06 0.50
N PRO A 51 16.08 0.10 1.16
CA PRO A 51 15.04 1.13 1.14
C PRO A 51 14.86 1.78 -0.24
N LYS A 52 15.79 1.58 -1.18
CA LYS A 52 15.70 2.09 -2.56
C LYS A 52 15.20 1.04 -3.56
N ALA A 53 14.87 -0.17 -3.11
CA ALA A 53 14.24 -1.17 -3.97
C ALA A 53 12.84 -0.70 -4.38
N SER A 54 12.41 -1.10 -5.57
CA SER A 54 11.05 -0.84 -6.03
C SER A 54 10.02 -1.47 -5.08
N VAL A 55 8.86 -0.84 -4.97
CA VAL A 55 7.70 -1.34 -4.25
C VAL A 55 6.68 -1.81 -5.27
N GLN A 56 6.17 -3.02 -5.10
CA GLN A 56 5.09 -3.55 -5.94
C GLN A 56 3.77 -3.44 -5.17
N LEU A 57 2.74 -2.94 -5.85
CA LEU A 57 1.37 -2.87 -5.37
C LEU A 57 0.51 -3.71 -6.31
N ASP A 58 -0.19 -4.67 -5.74
CA ASP A 58 -1.18 -5.51 -6.42
C ASP A 58 -2.53 -5.16 -5.77
N LEU A 59 -3.30 -4.26 -6.40
CA LEU A 59 -4.49 -3.64 -5.84
C LEU A 59 -5.75 -4.18 -6.50
N TYR A 60 -6.78 -4.39 -5.70
CA TYR A 60 -8.12 -4.73 -6.16
C TYR A 60 -9.00 -3.52 -5.87
N GLY A 61 -9.62 -2.99 -6.92
CA GLY A 61 -10.57 -1.89 -6.82
C GLY A 61 -11.92 -2.35 -6.25
N TRP A 62 -13.00 -1.78 -6.80
CA TRP A 62 -14.36 -2.03 -6.32
C TRP A 62 -14.90 -3.39 -6.78
N GLY A 63 -14.89 -4.39 -5.89
CA GLY A 63 -15.48 -5.72 -6.13
C GLY A 63 -14.90 -6.83 -5.25
N GLU A 64 -14.98 -8.09 -5.71
CA GLU A 64 -14.55 -9.26 -4.94
C GLU A 64 -13.02 -9.33 -4.82
N PHE A 65 -12.52 -9.59 -3.61
CA PHE A 65 -11.09 -9.76 -3.40
C PHE A 65 -10.62 -11.08 -4.03
N GLY A 66 -9.54 -11.02 -4.83
CA GLY A 66 -9.02 -12.19 -5.53
C GLY A 66 -9.65 -12.45 -6.90
N ASP A 67 -10.53 -11.56 -7.37
CA ASP A 67 -10.90 -11.52 -8.77
C ASP A 67 -9.77 -10.89 -9.59
N ASP A 68 -9.03 -11.73 -10.31
CA ASP A 68 -7.89 -11.32 -11.15
C ASP A 68 -8.31 -10.34 -12.26
N SER A 69 -9.59 -10.29 -12.64
CA SER A 69 -10.08 -9.32 -13.64
C SER A 69 -10.09 -7.88 -13.13
N GLN A 70 -10.03 -7.69 -11.81
CA GLN A 70 -10.02 -6.38 -11.13
C GLN A 70 -8.64 -6.03 -10.55
N LEU A 71 -7.63 -6.84 -10.84
CA LEU A 71 -6.28 -6.69 -10.29
C LEU A 71 -5.48 -5.66 -11.09
N GLU A 72 -5.15 -4.55 -10.45
CA GLU A 72 -4.24 -3.53 -10.94
C GLU A 72 -2.85 -3.73 -10.34
N LYS A 73 -1.82 -3.80 -11.20
CA LYS A 73 -0.43 -4.00 -10.76
C LYS A 73 0.39 -2.76 -11.05
N THR A 74 0.90 -2.16 -9.99
CA THR A 74 1.72 -0.95 -10.07
C THR A 74 3.07 -1.19 -9.41
N THR A 75 4.15 -0.75 -10.08
CA THR A 75 5.49 -0.75 -9.48
C THR A 75 5.94 0.68 -9.29
N VAL A 76 6.26 1.05 -8.05
CA VAL A 76 6.85 2.35 -7.72
C VAL A 76 8.36 2.17 -7.61
N HIS A 77 9.11 2.81 -8.51
CA HIS A 77 10.57 2.82 -8.43
C HIS A 77 11.03 3.91 -7.45
N SER A 78 12.24 3.78 -6.92
CA SER A 78 12.76 4.73 -5.92
C SER A 78 12.88 6.18 -6.42
N LYS A 79 13.06 6.38 -7.74
CA LYS A 79 13.02 7.71 -8.36
C LYS A 79 11.63 8.38 -8.26
N ASP A 80 10.57 7.58 -8.14
CA ASP A 80 9.18 8.02 -8.14
C ASP A 80 8.63 8.16 -6.70
N PHE A 81 9.40 7.78 -5.66
CA PHE A 81 8.95 7.88 -4.27
C PHE A 81 8.61 9.31 -3.87
N LYS A 82 9.32 10.30 -4.40
CA LYS A 82 9.01 11.71 -4.14
C LYS A 82 7.66 12.09 -4.76
N ALA A 83 7.38 11.67 -5.99
CA ALA A 83 6.09 11.90 -6.63
C ALA A 83 4.96 11.20 -5.85
N TRP A 84 5.18 9.95 -5.43
CA TRP A 84 4.20 9.20 -4.63
C TRP A 84 3.93 9.87 -3.27
N GLN A 85 4.98 10.38 -2.62
CA GLN A 85 4.85 11.13 -1.36
C GLN A 85 4.04 12.42 -1.52
N MET A 86 4.17 13.10 -2.66
CA MET A 86 3.45 14.35 -2.95
C MET A 86 2.03 14.13 -3.48
N GLY A 87 1.65 12.87 -3.77
CA GLY A 87 0.37 12.56 -4.43
C GLY A 87 0.38 12.77 -5.95
N ASP A 88 1.54 13.10 -6.53
CA ASP A 88 1.72 13.40 -7.95
C ASP A 88 2.09 12.17 -8.80
N PHE A 89 2.11 10.97 -8.21
CA PHE A 89 2.38 9.74 -8.96
C PHE A 89 1.10 9.22 -9.57
N GLU A 90 0.86 9.58 -10.84
CA GLU A 90 -0.39 9.27 -11.58
C GLU A 90 -0.86 7.81 -11.46
N PRO A 91 0.00 6.77 -11.50
CA PRO A 91 -0.45 5.38 -11.36
C PRO A 91 -1.04 5.02 -10.00
N LEU A 92 -0.89 5.89 -8.99
CA LEU A 92 -1.51 5.77 -7.67
C LEU A 92 -2.32 7.03 -7.33
N ALA A 93 -2.82 7.75 -8.32
CA ALA A 93 -3.73 8.88 -8.08
C ALA A 93 -5.07 8.39 -7.48
N GLY A 94 -5.75 9.27 -6.75
CA GLY A 94 -7.05 8.98 -6.12
C GLY A 94 -6.92 8.22 -4.79
N GLU A 95 -7.84 7.29 -4.53
CA GLU A 95 -7.95 6.57 -3.24
C GLU A 95 -6.96 5.39 -3.09
N SER A 96 -5.84 5.45 -3.80
CA SER A 96 -4.79 4.44 -3.70
C SER A 96 -4.00 4.54 -2.39
N PRO A 97 -3.29 3.47 -1.97
CA PRO A 97 -2.45 3.50 -0.79
C PRO A 97 -1.42 4.65 -0.82
N PRO A 98 -1.38 5.52 0.20
CA PRO A 98 -0.44 6.63 0.24
C PRO A 98 0.96 6.14 0.61
N TYR A 99 1.98 6.93 0.27
CA TYR A 99 3.37 6.65 0.65
C TYR A 99 3.56 6.48 2.16
N GLU A 100 2.82 7.25 2.97
CA GLU A 100 2.89 7.14 4.43
C GLU A 100 2.48 5.74 4.92
N LEU A 101 1.45 5.13 4.33
CA LEU A 101 1.06 3.76 4.68
C LEU A 101 2.26 2.82 4.50
N TYR A 102 2.92 2.88 3.34
CA TYR A 102 4.12 2.09 3.06
C TYR A 102 5.22 2.31 4.11
N GLN A 103 5.47 3.55 4.54
CA GLN A 103 6.44 3.83 5.59
C GLN A 103 6.07 3.20 6.93
N LYS A 104 4.78 3.23 7.33
CA LYS A 104 4.30 2.55 8.55
C LYS A 104 4.44 1.03 8.43
N LEU A 105 4.11 0.45 7.27
CA LEU A 105 4.28 -0.98 7.02
C LEU A 105 5.74 -1.41 7.12
N ARG A 106 6.67 -0.64 6.54
CA ARG A 106 8.11 -0.90 6.70
C ARG A 106 8.54 -0.83 8.15
N THR A 107 8.18 0.25 8.85
CA THR A 107 8.52 0.45 10.26
C THR A 107 8.04 -0.72 11.11
N LYS A 108 6.86 -1.26 10.81
CA LYS A 108 6.27 -2.37 11.55
C LYS A 108 6.88 -3.73 11.19
N TYR A 109 7.04 -4.04 9.91
CA TYR A 109 7.35 -5.40 9.43
C TYR A 109 8.83 -5.62 9.05
N CYS A 110 9.64 -4.56 9.04
CA CYS A 110 11.09 -4.65 8.87
C CYS A 110 11.89 -4.57 10.17
N LYS A 111 11.26 -4.24 11.30
CA LYS A 111 11.89 -4.41 12.61
C LYS A 111 11.95 -5.90 12.92
N SER A 112 13.11 -6.50 12.71
CA SER A 112 13.53 -7.81 13.18
C SER A 112 15.02 -7.77 13.42
#